data_AF-A0A9R0TSY4-F1
#
_entry.id   AF-A0A9R0TSY4-F1
#
_cell.length_a   1.000
_cell.length_b   1.000
_cell.length_c   1.000
_cell.angle_alpha   90.00
_cell.angle_beta   90.00
_cell.angle_gamma   90.00
#
_symmetry.space_group_name_H-M   'P 1'
#
loop_
_entity.id
_entity.type
_entity.pdbx_description
1 polymer ?
#
loop_
_entity_poly.entity_id
_entity_poly.type
_entity_poly.pdbx_seq_one_letter_code
_entity_poly.pdbx_strand_id
1 'polypeptide(L)' 'MPFGAGRRICPALVMGVANVEFTLANMLYGFEWELPEGTLAEEVSLEEAGRLTFHRKTPLVLVPTPYVV' A
#
# COMPACT_ATOMS: atom_id res chain seq x y z
N MET A 1 -10.94 11.00 -9.74
CA MET A 1 -11.76 10.64 -8.56
C MET A 1 -11.77 9.13 -8.39
N PRO A 2 -11.03 8.55 -7.42
CA PRO A 2 -10.83 7.10 -7.28
C PRO A 2 -12.13 6.33 -6.98
N PHE A 3 -13.12 6.98 -6.38
CA PHE A 3 -14.43 6.41 -6.07
C PHE A 3 -15.57 6.93 -6.97
N GLY A 4 -15.24 7.63 -8.05
CA GLY A 4 -16.25 8.30 -8.89
C GLY A 4 -16.95 9.46 -8.17
N ALA A 5 -18.11 9.87 -8.69
CA ALA A 5 -18.92 10.97 -8.14
C ALA A 5 -20.39 10.86 -8.61
N GLY A 6 -21.28 11.65 -7.97
CA GLY A 6 -22.69 11.76 -8.34
C GLY A 6 -23.50 10.50 -8.06
N ARG A 7 -24.54 10.25 -8.88
CA ARG A 7 -25.51 9.16 -8.67
C ARG A 7 -24.93 7.74 -8.74
N ARG A 8 -23.71 7.59 -9.26
CA ARG A 8 -22.99 6.31 -9.39
C ARG A 8 -21.66 6.33 -8.62
N ILE A 9 -21.57 7.13 -7.57
CA ILE A 9 -20.43 7.08 -6.64
C ILE A 9 -20.29 5.68 -6.05
N CYS A 10 -19.06 5.24 -5.80
CA CYS A 10 -18.80 3.94 -5.20
C CYS A 10 -19.56 3.82 -3.87
N PRO A 11 -20.47 2.84 -3.71
CA PRO A 11 -21.23 2.67 -2.48
C PRO A 11 -20.34 2.27 -1.29
N ALA A 12 -19.14 1.76 -1.57
CA ALA A 12 -18.16 1.34 -0.58
C ALA A 12 -17.12 2.42 -0.21
N LEU A 13 -17.32 3.70 -0.58
CA LEU A 13 -16.33 4.77 -0.34
C LEU A 13 -15.85 4.81 1.11
N VAL A 14 -16.78 4.84 2.08
CA VAL A 14 -16.43 4.97 3.51
C VAL A 14 -15.65 3.74 4.00
N MET A 15 -16.09 2.54 3.61
CA MET A 15 -15.40 1.30 3.96
C MET A 15 -14.00 1.22 3.33
N GLY A 16 -13.87 1.63 2.07
CA GLY A 16 -12.59 1.63 1.36
C GLY A 16 -11.57 2.54 2.02
N VAL A 17 -11.98 3.76 2.39
CA VAL A 17 -11.14 4.71 3.13
C VAL A 17 -10.75 4.15 4.50
N ALA A 18 -11.72 3.67 5.28
CA ALA A 18 -11.46 3.11 6.60
C ALA A 18 -10.49 1.91 6.55
N ASN A 19 -10.62 1.03 5.55
CA ASN A 19 -9.72 -0.11 5.39
C ASN A 19 -8.29 0.33 5.07
N VAL A 20 -8.10 1.32 4.19
CA VAL A 20 -6.76 1.83 3.86
C VAL A 20 -6.13 2.48 5.09
N GLU A 21 -6.86 3.36 5.77
CA GLU A 21 -6.37 4.06 6.97
C GLU A 21 -6.02 3.08 8.10
N PHE A 22 -6.93 2.16 8.43
CA PHE A 22 -6.72 1.19 9.49
C PHE A 22 -5.54 0.26 9.19
N THR A 23 -5.44 -0.23 7.94
CA THR A 23 -4.34 -1.14 7.55
C THR A 23 -3.00 -0.43 7.65
N LEU A 24 -2.89 0.79 7.10
CA LEU A 24 -1.65 1.57 7.16
C LEU A 24 -1.28 1.95 8.60
N ALA A 25 -2.26 2.35 9.42
CA ALA A 25 -2.01 2.66 10.83
C ALA A 25 -1.41 1.47 11.58
N ASN A 26 -1.96 0.26 11.41
CA ASN A 26 -1.41 -0.93 12.05
C ASN A 26 0.00 -1.29 11.54
N MET A 27 0.23 -1.19 10.23
CA MET A 27 1.54 -1.48 9.63
C MET A 27 2.63 -0.49 10.08
N LEU A 28 2.31 0.81 10.12
CA LEU A 28 3.27 1.87 10.45
C LEU A 28 3.47 2.05 11.95
N TYR A 29 2.47 1.71 12.77
CA TYR A 29 2.58 1.78 14.23
C TYR A 29 3.29 0.56 14.82
N GLY A 30 3.05 -0.63 14.25
CA GLY A 30 3.55 -1.89 14.82
C GLY A 30 4.97 -2.27 14.39
N PHE A 31 5.48 -1.69 13.29
CA PHE A 31 6.72 -2.16 12.69
C PHE A 31 7.57 -1.00 12.14
N GLU A 32 8.88 -1.13 12.33
CA GLU A 32 9.86 -0.49 11.46
C GLU A 32 10.03 -1.35 10.21
N TRP A 33 10.33 -0.71 9.07
CA TRP A 33 10.37 -1.35 7.77
C TRP A 33 11.72 -1.10 7.11
N GLU A 34 12.40 -2.18 6.73
CA GLU A 34 13.66 -2.13 6.01
C GLU A 34 13.57 -2.89 4.68
N LEU A 35 14.45 -2.55 3.74
CA LEU A 35 14.65 -3.36 2.54
C LEU A 35 15.47 -4.60 2.90
N PRO A 36 15.29 -5.72 2.18
CA PRO A 36 16.17 -6.89 2.34
C PRO A 36 17.64 -6.51 2.17
N GLU A 37 18.51 -7.15 2.95
CA GLU A 37 19.95 -6.87 2.93
C GLU A 37 20.52 -6.89 1.50
N GLY A 38 21.30 -5.86 1.17
CA GLY A 38 21.90 -5.69 -0.15
C GLY A 38 20.97 -5.13 -1.23
N THR A 39 19.70 -4.82 -0.92
CA THR A 39 18.78 -4.15 -1.86
C THR A 39 18.89 -2.63 -1.72
N LEU A 40 19.11 -1.93 -2.83
CA LEU A 40 19.16 -0.47 -2.85
C LEU A 40 17.77 0.12 -3.11
N ALA A 41 17.52 1.34 -2.63
CA ALA A 41 16.22 1.99 -2.77
C ALA A 41 15.86 2.25 -4.24
N GLU A 42 16.86 2.57 -5.08
CA GLU A 42 16.71 2.77 -6.52
C GLU A 42 16.33 1.50 -7.29
N GLU A 43 16.56 0.31 -6.73
CA GLU A 43 16.17 -0.97 -7.35
C GLU A 43 14.68 -1.28 -7.15
N VAL A 44 14.00 -0.54 -6.27
CA VAL A 44 12.58 -0.68 -5.97
C VAL A 44 11.74 -0.09 -7.11
N SER A 45 11.41 -0.92 -8.09
CA SER A 45 10.63 -0.49 -9.26
C SER A 45 9.16 -0.16 -8.94
N LEU A 46 8.72 1.02 -9.35
CA LEU A 46 7.33 1.49 -9.28
C LEU A 46 6.55 1.26 -10.58
N GLU A 47 7.11 0.52 -11.54
CA GLU A 47 6.41 0.19 -12.79
C GLU A 47 5.11 -0.56 -12.51
N GLU A 48 4.08 -0.31 -13.31
CA GLU A 48 2.77 -0.95 -13.18
C GLU A 48 2.64 -2.16 -14.10
N ALA A 49 1.90 -3.18 -13.66
CA ALA A 49 1.65 -4.40 -14.43
C ALA A 49 0.64 -4.22 -15.58
N GLY A 50 0.04 -3.03 -15.74
CA GLY A 50 -0.91 -2.73 -16.81
C GLY A 50 -2.17 -3.60 -16.79
N ARG A 51 -2.80 -3.79 -15.62
CA ARG A 51 -4.02 -4.61 -15.44
C ARG A 51 -5.24 -3.74 -15.15
N LEU A 52 -6.43 -4.35 -15.10
CA LEU A 52 -7.70 -3.67 -14.74
C LEU A 52 -7.61 -2.94 -13.40
N THR A 53 -6.81 -3.47 -12.48
CA THR A 53 -6.45 -2.87 -11.19
C THR A 53 -4.98 -2.47 -11.20
N PHE A 54 -4.69 -1.33 -10.57
CA PHE A 54 -3.32 -0.83 -10.41
C PHE A 54 -2.54 -1.72 -9.45
N HIS A 55 -1.56 -2.43 -9.98
CA HIS A 55 -0.62 -3.25 -9.23
C HIS A 55 0.79 -2.99 -9.73
N ARG A 56 1.76 -2.99 -8.82
CA ARG A 56 3.17 -2.95 -9.21
C ARG A 56 3.51 -4.19 -10.02
N LYS A 57 4.31 -4.00 -11.07
CA LYS A 57 4.84 -5.05 -11.94
C LYS A 57 5.74 -6.00 -11.16
N THR A 58 6.55 -5.45 -10.25
CA THR A 58 7.38 -6.18 -9.31
C THR A 58 6.85 -5.96 -7.88
N PRO A 59 6.66 -7.02 -7.08
CA PRO A 59 6.22 -6.88 -5.69
C PRO A 59 7.18 -6.04 -4.86
N LEU A 60 6.65 -5.25 -3.93
CA LEU A 60 7.45 -4.64 -2.87
C LEU A 60 7.76 -5.71 -1.83
N VAL A 61 9.04 -5.93 -1.55
CA VAL A 61 9.51 -6.83 -0.50
C VAL A 61 10.16 -5.99 0.59
N LEU A 62 9.73 -6.19 1.83
CA LEU A 62 10.24 -5.49 3.01
C LEU A 62 10.42 -6.48 4.15
N VAL A 63 11.29 -6.13 5.09
CA VAL A 63 11.50 -6.84 6.34
C VAL A 63 10.87 -6.01 7.46
N PRO A 64 9.80 -6.51 8.12
CA PRO A 64 9.22 -5.85 9.29
C PRO A 64 9.97 -6.21 10.57
N THR A 65 10.34 -5.22 11.36
CA THR A 65 10.86 -5.38 12.72
C THR A 65 9.85 -4.78 13.71
N PRO A 66 9.41 -5.52 14.75
CA PRO A 66 8.45 -4.98 15.71
C PRO A 66 8.96 -3.68 16.34
N TYR A 67 8.14 -2.64 16.29
CA TYR A 67 8.45 -1.39 16.98
C TYR A 67 8.21 -1.57 18.48
N VAL A 68 9.30 -1.63 19.25
CA VAL A 68 9.25 -1.77 20.71
C VAL A 68 9.31 -0.38 21.32
N VAL A 69 8.22 0.03 21.98
CA VAL A 69 8.18 1.23 22.83
C VAL A 69 8.89 0.96 24.16
#